data_AF-A0A165NPF4-F1
#
_entry.id   AF-A0A165NPF4-F1
#
_cell.length_a   1.000
_cell.length_b   1.000
_cell.length_c   1.000
_cell.angle_alpha   90.00
_cell.angle_beta   90.00
_cell.angle_gamma   90.00
#
_symmetry.space_group_name_H-M   'P 1'
#
loop_
_entity.id
_entity.type
_entity.pdbx_description
1 polymer ?
#
loop_
_entity_poly.entity_id
_entity_poly.type
_entity_poly.pdbx_seq_one_letter_code
_entity_poly.pdbx_strand_id
1 'polypeptide(L)'
;MAETTYEVRYDDTDPVISYSPYGDGSPTGGWETVFAGGTRPAVGGSTYGVGDSTHVTQLPGATLSFMFWGTSITLLGDAGGASYSITVDNDSLPTPTPKGSTLASLTGLPPGEHVLVLQVTSVKSRFMFDQAIFNVGTGSAGTSISNQTHQSLDGSWTYDSGAWHPTEPLTPLPHDNMVVLRTRNPGSRAQVNVSGNAVFLYGNAFPDSSTYEVHLDAQFWQFNASAHNFIQDALIFFYAEMDRGI
;
A
#
# COMPACT_ATOMS: atom_id res chain seq x y z
N MET A 1 -29.68 9.97 -7.01
CA MET A 1 -28.73 9.09 -7.71
C MET A 1 -27.62 8.76 -6.73
N ALA A 2 -27.02 7.56 -6.80
CA ALA A 2 -25.87 7.24 -5.96
C ALA A 2 -24.66 8.12 -6.36
N GLU A 3 -23.80 8.42 -5.39
CA GLU A 3 -22.53 9.11 -5.62
C GLU A 3 -21.65 8.28 -6.56
N THR A 4 -20.95 8.92 -7.50
CA THR A 4 -19.92 8.23 -8.29
C THR A 4 -18.74 7.94 -7.37
N THR A 5 -18.28 6.68 -7.35
CA THR A 5 -17.12 6.24 -6.56
C THR A 5 -16.03 5.65 -7.44
N TYR A 6 -14.78 5.69 -6.97
CA TYR A 6 -13.68 4.92 -7.52
C TYR A 6 -13.19 3.87 -6.51
N GLU A 7 -12.80 2.71 -7.01
CA GLU A 7 -12.23 1.64 -6.21
C GLU A 7 -10.73 1.87 -6.01
N VAL A 8 -10.27 1.70 -4.77
CA VAL A 8 -8.86 1.70 -4.39
C VAL A 8 -8.51 0.34 -3.84
N ARG A 9 -7.31 -0.12 -4.17
CA ARG A 9 -6.75 -1.38 -3.71
C ARG A 9 -5.41 -1.09 -3.07
N TYR A 10 -5.25 -1.53 -1.82
CA TYR A 10 -3.95 -1.64 -1.17
C TYR A 10 -3.56 -3.10 -1.18
N ASP A 11 -2.45 -3.39 -1.84
CA ASP A 11 -1.79 -4.69 -1.86
C ASP A 11 -1.02 -4.93 -0.55
N ASP A 12 -0.84 -6.19 -0.16
CA ASP A 12 -0.12 -6.54 1.06
C ASP A 12 1.33 -6.00 1.07
N THR A 13 1.91 -5.80 -0.10
CA THR A 13 3.28 -5.29 -0.25
C THR A 13 3.39 -3.76 -0.34
N ASP A 14 2.28 -3.04 -0.29
CA ASP A 14 2.28 -1.58 -0.39
C ASP A 14 2.82 -0.89 0.88
N PRO A 15 3.78 0.05 0.78
CA PRO A 15 4.31 0.80 1.92
C PRO A 15 3.30 1.65 2.71
N VAL A 16 2.09 1.87 2.17
CA VAL A 16 0.99 2.49 2.92
C VAL A 16 0.45 1.57 4.04
N ILE A 17 0.80 0.28 4.03
CA ILE A 17 0.49 -0.68 5.08
C ILE A 17 1.67 -0.84 6.03
N SER A 18 1.42 -0.57 7.31
CA SER A 18 2.40 -0.78 8.38
C SER A 18 2.17 -2.11 9.07
N TYR A 19 3.23 -2.90 9.19
CA TYR A 19 3.22 -4.20 9.87
C TYR A 19 4.08 -4.15 11.13
N SER A 20 3.61 -4.79 12.20
CA SER A 20 4.30 -4.88 13.48
C SER A 20 4.32 -6.33 14.00
N PRO A 21 5.43 -6.82 14.59
CA PRO A 21 6.68 -6.08 14.89
C PRO A 21 7.58 -5.70 13.71
N TYR A 22 7.43 -6.36 12.58
CA TYR A 22 8.08 -6.05 11.30
C TYR A 22 7.25 -6.64 10.15
N GLY A 23 7.33 -6.07 8.94
CA GLY A 23 6.64 -6.56 7.73
C GLY A 23 7.31 -7.75 7.06
N ASP A 24 8.64 -7.83 7.16
CA ASP A 24 9.44 -8.77 6.40
C ASP A 24 10.49 -9.47 7.26
N GLY A 25 10.21 -10.71 7.66
CA GLY A 25 11.12 -11.54 8.43
C GLY A 25 10.54 -12.93 8.70
N SER A 26 10.84 -13.52 9.86
CA SER A 26 10.24 -14.81 10.21
C SER A 26 8.76 -14.64 10.59
N PRO A 27 7.84 -15.49 10.11
CA PRO A 27 6.41 -15.36 10.43
C PRO A 27 6.13 -15.71 11.91
N THR A 28 7.06 -16.39 12.59
CA THR A 28 6.94 -16.72 14.03
C THR A 28 7.22 -15.53 14.95
N GLY A 29 7.87 -14.48 14.44
CA GLY A 29 8.24 -13.27 15.19
C GLY A 29 7.62 -11.96 14.66
N GLY A 30 6.90 -12.03 13.54
CA GLY A 30 6.27 -10.88 12.89
C GLY A 30 5.59 -11.30 11.60
N TRP A 31 5.78 -10.55 10.53
CA TRP A 31 5.22 -10.85 9.22
C TRP A 31 6.30 -11.30 8.23
N GLU A 32 5.88 -12.11 7.27
CA GLU A 32 6.70 -12.61 6.16
C GLU A 32 5.92 -12.43 4.86
N THR A 33 6.50 -11.75 3.88
CA THR A 33 5.98 -11.76 2.51
C THR A 33 6.23 -13.11 1.84
N VAL A 34 5.17 -13.76 1.34
CA VAL A 34 5.24 -15.02 0.59
C VAL A 34 4.63 -14.83 -0.79
N PHE A 35 5.37 -15.24 -1.82
CA PHE A 35 4.92 -15.21 -3.21
C PHE A 35 4.51 -16.59 -3.71
N ALA A 36 3.39 -16.69 -4.42
CA ALA A 36 2.84 -17.96 -4.91
C ALA A 36 3.82 -18.75 -5.80
N GLY A 37 4.62 -18.05 -6.61
CA GLY A 37 5.67 -18.61 -7.46
C GLY A 37 7.06 -18.63 -6.83
N GLY A 38 7.19 -18.27 -5.55
CA GLY A 38 8.45 -18.14 -4.84
C GLY A 38 9.24 -16.90 -5.25
N THR A 39 10.54 -16.90 -4.95
CA THR A 39 11.45 -15.80 -5.27
C THR A 39 12.45 -16.20 -6.35
N ARG A 40 12.94 -15.21 -7.09
CA ARG A 40 13.97 -15.38 -8.12
C ARG A 40 15.08 -14.34 -7.97
N PRO A 41 16.32 -14.63 -8.41
CA PRO A 41 17.40 -13.65 -8.40
C PRO A 41 17.09 -12.45 -9.31
N ALA A 42 17.34 -11.24 -8.82
CA ALA A 42 17.34 -9.99 -9.57
C ALA A 42 18.77 -9.46 -9.77
N VAL A 43 18.92 -8.44 -10.62
CA VAL A 43 20.19 -7.72 -10.80
C VAL A 43 20.64 -7.10 -9.47
N GLY A 44 21.94 -7.14 -9.19
CA GLY A 44 22.50 -6.53 -7.98
C GLY A 44 22.46 -7.42 -6.73
N GLY A 45 22.13 -8.71 -6.88
CA GLY A 45 22.15 -9.68 -5.79
C GLY A 45 20.92 -9.69 -4.89
N SER A 46 19.89 -8.92 -5.25
CA SER A 46 18.56 -8.99 -4.62
C SER A 46 17.73 -10.14 -5.19
N THR A 47 16.57 -10.37 -4.59
CA THR A 47 15.54 -11.27 -5.11
C THR A 47 14.26 -10.52 -5.37
N TYR A 48 13.44 -11.04 -6.29
CA TYR A 48 12.10 -10.53 -6.57
C TYR A 48 11.08 -11.66 -6.43
N GLY A 49 9.86 -11.31 -6.04
CA GLY A 49 8.74 -12.23 -5.93
C GLY A 49 8.14 -12.60 -7.28
N VAL A 50 7.58 -13.81 -7.39
CA VAL A 50 6.91 -14.28 -8.62
C VAL A 50 5.46 -14.63 -8.31
N GLY A 51 4.53 -14.01 -9.04
CA GLY A 51 3.08 -14.20 -8.83
C GLY A 51 2.57 -13.40 -7.63
N ASP A 52 1.34 -13.69 -7.22
CA ASP A 52 0.65 -12.99 -6.15
C ASP A 52 1.41 -13.11 -4.81
N SER A 53 1.48 -12.01 -4.07
CA SER A 53 2.01 -11.93 -2.71
C SER A 53 0.95 -12.15 -1.65
N THR A 54 1.40 -12.49 -0.44
CA THR A 54 0.61 -12.44 0.78
C THR A 54 1.54 -12.16 1.95
N HIS A 55 1.10 -11.36 2.92
CA HIS A 55 1.80 -11.19 4.18
C HIS A 55 1.27 -12.18 5.20
N VAL A 56 2.17 -13.04 5.69
CA VAL A 56 1.85 -14.17 6.55
C VAL A 56 2.41 -13.92 7.95
N THR A 57 1.62 -14.23 8.98
CA THR A 57 2.10 -14.26 10.36
C THR A 57 1.63 -15.51 11.10
N GLN A 58 2.46 -15.96 12.04
CA GLN A 58 2.16 -17.01 13.01
C GLN A 58 2.20 -16.48 14.45
N LEU A 59 2.42 -15.18 14.62
CA LEU A 59 2.60 -14.54 15.92
C LEU A 59 1.28 -13.95 16.44
N PRO A 60 0.72 -14.47 17.55
CA PRO A 60 -0.32 -13.75 18.28
C PRO A 60 0.21 -12.39 18.77
N GLY A 61 -0.58 -11.35 18.57
CA GLY A 61 -0.23 -9.97 18.87
C GLY A 61 0.30 -9.19 17.67
N ALA A 62 0.65 -9.86 16.57
CA ALA A 62 1.06 -9.18 15.33
C ALA A 62 -0.07 -8.31 14.79
N THR A 63 0.27 -7.13 14.27
CA THR A 63 -0.70 -6.17 13.75
C THR A 63 -0.34 -5.71 12.34
N LEU A 64 -1.36 -5.34 11.59
CA LEU A 64 -1.24 -4.46 10.44
C LEU A 64 -2.13 -3.22 10.63
N SER A 65 -1.72 -2.10 10.05
CA SER A 65 -2.49 -0.85 10.12
C SER A 65 -2.24 0.03 8.90
N PHE A 66 -3.28 0.73 8.46
CA PHE A 66 -3.20 1.70 7.39
C PHE A 66 -4.35 2.70 7.49
N MET A 67 -4.18 3.82 6.80
CA MET A 67 -5.22 4.84 6.64
C MET A 67 -5.94 4.61 5.33
N PHE A 68 -7.26 4.79 5.29
CA PHE A 68 -8.03 4.75 4.05
C PHE A 68 -9.11 5.82 4.07
N TRP A 69 -9.57 6.23 2.89
CA TRP A 69 -10.66 7.19 2.75
C TRP A 69 -11.88 6.50 2.16
N GLY A 70 -13.07 6.69 2.73
CA GLY A 70 -14.29 6.12 2.18
C GLY A 70 -15.41 5.91 3.18
N THR A 71 -16.34 5.03 2.83
CA THR A 71 -17.48 4.65 3.68
C THR A 71 -17.60 3.14 3.86
N SER A 72 -16.72 2.39 3.18
CA SER A 72 -16.68 0.94 3.22
C SER A 72 -15.29 0.43 2.88
N ILE A 73 -14.95 -0.74 3.43
CA ILE A 73 -13.70 -1.43 3.17
C ILE A 73 -13.92 -2.93 3.28
N THR A 74 -13.26 -3.70 2.42
CA THR A 74 -13.23 -5.15 2.46
C THR A 74 -11.78 -5.60 2.56
N LEU A 75 -11.48 -6.43 3.56
CA LEU A 75 -10.17 -7.04 3.76
C LEU A 75 -10.19 -8.47 3.22
N LEU A 76 -9.19 -8.79 2.41
CA LEU A 76 -8.99 -10.09 1.79
C LEU A 76 -7.75 -10.79 2.38
N GLY A 77 -7.83 -12.12 2.45
CA GLY A 77 -6.77 -12.98 2.97
C GLY A 77 -7.31 -14.35 3.42
N ASP A 78 -6.53 -15.04 4.25
CA ASP A 78 -6.90 -16.33 4.83
C ASP A 78 -6.61 -16.33 6.33
N ALA A 79 -7.68 -16.48 7.13
CA ALA A 79 -7.53 -16.54 8.57
C ALA A 79 -6.80 -17.82 9.04
N GLY A 80 -6.77 -18.91 8.26
CA GLY A 80 -6.04 -20.14 8.59
C GLY A 80 -6.40 -20.74 9.96
N GLY A 81 -7.63 -20.50 10.44
CA GLY A 81 -8.11 -20.88 11.76
C GLY A 81 -7.62 -20.01 12.92
N ALA A 82 -6.89 -18.92 12.64
CA ALA A 82 -6.56 -17.86 13.57
C ALA A 82 -7.80 -17.05 13.98
N SER A 83 -7.72 -16.39 15.13
CA SER A 83 -8.65 -15.35 15.55
C SER A 83 -7.94 -14.00 15.50
N TYR A 84 -8.69 -12.94 15.25
CA TYR A 84 -8.18 -11.58 15.14
C TYR A 84 -9.28 -10.58 15.53
N SER A 85 -8.87 -9.35 15.82
CA SER A 85 -9.74 -8.21 16.05
C SER A 85 -9.45 -7.11 15.04
N ILE A 86 -10.44 -6.28 14.76
CA ILE A 86 -10.31 -5.11 13.91
C ILE A 86 -10.85 -3.91 14.68
N THR A 87 -10.13 -2.81 14.61
CA THR A 87 -10.60 -1.49 15.05
C THR A 87 -10.58 -0.53 13.87
N VAL A 88 -11.58 0.35 13.81
CA VAL A 88 -11.58 1.51 12.91
C VAL A 88 -11.74 2.75 13.79
N ASP A 89 -10.82 3.71 13.67
CA ASP A 89 -10.82 4.94 14.46
C ASP A 89 -10.83 4.73 15.98
N ASN A 90 -10.18 3.65 16.42
CA ASN A 90 -10.16 3.12 17.81
C ASN A 90 -11.45 2.46 18.28
N ASP A 91 -12.51 2.42 17.47
CA ASP A 91 -13.72 1.68 17.79
C ASP A 91 -13.54 0.19 17.47
N SER A 92 -13.69 -0.64 18.51
CA SER A 92 -13.62 -2.09 18.36
C SER A 92 -14.88 -2.63 17.67
N LEU A 93 -14.66 -3.40 16.62
CA LEU A 93 -15.73 -4.05 15.88
C LEU A 93 -16.11 -5.40 16.52
N PRO A 94 -17.33 -5.90 16.27
CA PRO A 94 -17.69 -7.26 16.62
C PRO A 94 -16.67 -8.25 16.04
N THR A 95 -16.45 -9.37 16.76
CA THR A 95 -15.49 -10.40 16.34
C THR A 95 -15.72 -10.80 14.88
N PRO A 96 -14.73 -10.57 13.99
CA PRO A 96 -14.87 -10.90 12.58
C PRO A 96 -15.14 -12.39 12.37
N THR A 97 -16.03 -12.71 11.43
CA THR A 97 -16.27 -14.08 10.98
C THR A 97 -15.86 -14.19 9.51
N PRO A 98 -14.64 -14.65 9.20
CA PRO A 98 -14.17 -14.76 7.83
C PRO A 98 -15.08 -15.65 6.99
N LYS A 99 -15.23 -15.30 5.70
CA LYS A 99 -16.04 -16.05 4.73
C LYS A 99 -15.28 -16.17 3.41
N GLY A 100 -14.83 -17.38 3.08
CA GLY A 100 -13.97 -17.59 1.92
C GLY A 100 -12.66 -16.80 2.11
N SER A 101 -12.29 -16.01 1.10
CA SER A 101 -11.12 -15.11 1.15
C SER A 101 -11.40 -13.76 1.81
N THR A 102 -12.64 -13.49 2.26
CA THR A 102 -12.96 -12.25 2.95
C THR A 102 -12.70 -12.40 4.44
N LEU A 103 -11.76 -11.61 4.97
CA LEU A 103 -11.50 -11.50 6.40
C LEU A 103 -12.61 -10.66 7.06
N ALA A 104 -12.86 -9.46 6.53
CA ALA A 104 -13.91 -8.57 7.03
C ALA A 104 -14.47 -7.70 5.91
N SER A 105 -15.71 -7.26 6.08
CA SER A 105 -16.32 -6.24 5.22
C SER A 105 -17.07 -5.26 6.11
N LEU A 106 -16.71 -3.99 6.01
CA LEU A 106 -17.25 -2.89 6.79
C LEU A 106 -17.96 -1.95 5.82
N THR A 107 -19.16 -1.53 6.20
CA THR A 107 -19.99 -0.61 5.40
C THR A 107 -20.68 0.38 6.32
N GLY A 108 -21.09 1.53 5.78
CA GLY A 108 -21.79 2.55 6.54
C GLY A 108 -20.90 3.34 7.49
N LEU A 109 -19.58 3.36 7.24
CA LEU A 109 -18.68 4.28 7.93
C LEU A 109 -19.02 5.72 7.51
N PRO A 110 -18.89 6.72 8.41
CA PRO A 110 -19.02 8.13 8.05
C PRO A 110 -18.06 8.46 6.90
N PRO A 111 -18.46 9.25 5.88
CA PRO A 111 -17.53 9.65 4.84
C PRO A 111 -16.33 10.39 5.44
N GLY A 112 -15.13 9.85 5.25
CA GLY A 112 -13.93 10.44 5.83
C GLY A 112 -12.68 9.57 5.70
N GLU A 113 -11.63 10.05 6.34
CA GLU A 113 -10.41 9.30 6.61
C GLU A 113 -10.64 8.40 7.81
N HIS A 114 -10.15 7.17 7.70
CA HIS A 114 -10.25 6.16 8.74
C HIS A 114 -8.90 5.50 8.97
N VAL A 115 -8.61 5.19 10.23
CA VAL A 115 -7.46 4.37 10.61
C VAL A 115 -7.93 2.96 10.91
N LEU A 116 -7.52 1.99 10.09
CA LEU A 116 -7.78 0.58 10.35
C LEU A 116 -6.59 -0.04 11.06
N VAL A 117 -6.88 -0.82 12.11
CA VAL A 117 -5.89 -1.70 12.75
C VAL A 117 -6.48 -3.10 12.84
N LEU A 118 -5.76 -4.09 12.33
CA LEU A 118 -6.06 -5.51 12.53
C LEU A 118 -4.99 -6.11 13.43
N GLN A 119 -5.42 -6.85 14.45
CA GLN A 119 -4.53 -7.56 15.36
C GLN A 119 -4.88 -9.04 15.40
N VAL A 120 -3.89 -9.90 15.14
CA VAL A 120 -4.03 -11.34 15.30
C VAL A 120 -4.03 -11.68 16.78
N THR A 121 -5.10 -12.30 17.30
CA THR A 121 -5.25 -12.58 18.75
C THR A 121 -4.91 -14.01 19.12
N SER A 122 -5.08 -14.96 18.19
CA SER A 122 -4.59 -16.32 18.36
C SER A 122 -4.33 -16.95 17.00
N VAL A 123 -3.34 -17.86 16.93
CA VAL A 123 -2.99 -18.55 15.68
C VAL A 123 -3.10 -20.06 15.92
N LYS A 124 -3.76 -20.77 14.99
CA LYS A 124 -3.72 -22.24 14.93
C LYS A 124 -2.70 -22.76 13.93
N SER A 125 -2.57 -22.08 12.79
CA SER A 125 -1.59 -22.42 11.75
C SER A 125 -0.82 -21.19 11.28
N ARG A 126 -1.51 -20.24 10.66
CA ARG A 126 -1.04 -18.94 10.20
C ARG A 126 -2.24 -18.05 9.90
N PHE A 127 -2.00 -16.76 9.87
CA PHE A 127 -2.91 -15.76 9.34
C PHE A 127 -2.26 -15.13 8.11
N MET A 128 -3.04 -14.87 7.07
CA MET A 128 -2.58 -14.24 5.83
C MET A 128 -3.43 -13.02 5.52
N PHE A 129 -2.76 -11.93 5.17
CA PHE A 129 -3.36 -10.74 4.58
C PHE A 129 -2.90 -10.63 3.12
N ASP A 130 -3.80 -10.22 2.24
CA ASP A 130 -3.59 -10.14 0.78
C ASP A 130 -3.92 -8.72 0.30
N GLN A 131 -5.14 -8.24 0.52
CA GLN A 131 -5.55 -6.97 -0.05
C GLN A 131 -6.60 -6.26 0.81
N ALA A 132 -6.58 -4.94 0.78
CA ALA A 132 -7.70 -4.10 1.23
C ALA A 132 -8.31 -3.39 0.02
N ILE A 133 -9.64 -3.49 -0.11
CA ILE A 133 -10.41 -2.86 -1.19
C ILE A 133 -11.42 -1.91 -0.57
N PHE A 134 -11.40 -0.65 -0.99
CA PHE A 134 -12.34 0.36 -0.51
C PHE A 134 -12.76 1.29 -1.64
N ASN A 135 -13.86 2.01 -1.43
CA ASN A 135 -14.40 2.95 -2.40
C ASN A 135 -14.32 4.36 -1.86
N VAL A 136 -13.83 5.26 -2.71
CA VAL A 136 -13.75 6.68 -2.42
C VAL A 136 -14.81 7.41 -3.24
N GLY A 137 -15.59 8.25 -2.57
CA GLY A 137 -16.58 9.10 -3.20
C GLY A 137 -15.96 10.26 -3.99
N THR A 138 -16.60 10.66 -5.09
CA THR A 138 -16.20 11.84 -5.87
C THR A 138 -16.86 13.13 -5.39
N GLY A 139 -17.74 13.08 -4.39
CA GLY A 139 -18.58 14.18 -3.90
C GLY A 139 -19.76 14.51 -4.82
N SER A 140 -19.94 13.79 -5.94
CA SER A 140 -20.94 14.10 -6.95
C SER A 140 -21.59 12.84 -7.53
N ALA A 141 -22.87 12.93 -7.88
CA ALA A 141 -23.60 11.86 -8.54
C ALA A 141 -23.62 12.06 -10.06
N GLY A 142 -23.36 10.99 -10.82
CA GLY A 142 -23.44 11.01 -12.29
C GLY A 142 -22.27 11.72 -12.98
N THR A 143 -21.18 11.97 -12.26
CA THR A 143 -19.91 12.44 -12.83
C THR A 143 -19.13 11.28 -13.46
N SER A 144 -18.27 11.60 -14.41
CA SER A 144 -17.28 10.67 -14.98
C SER A 144 -15.96 10.78 -14.22
N ILE A 145 -15.29 9.65 -14.01
CA ILE A 145 -13.93 9.61 -13.47
C ILE A 145 -12.94 9.62 -14.64
N SER A 146 -11.91 10.44 -14.54
CA SER A 146 -10.80 10.50 -15.49
C SER A 146 -9.47 10.52 -14.75
N ASN A 147 -8.49 9.77 -15.25
CA ASN A 147 -7.16 9.70 -14.66
C ASN A 147 -6.17 10.50 -15.50
N GLN A 148 -5.24 11.19 -14.83
CA GLN A 148 -4.06 11.78 -15.43
C GLN A 148 -2.82 11.10 -14.86
N THR A 149 -1.98 10.55 -15.73
CA THR A 149 -0.78 9.82 -15.34
C THR A 149 0.45 10.66 -15.68
N HIS A 150 1.33 10.82 -14.69
CA HIS A 150 2.62 11.52 -14.84
C HIS A 150 3.74 10.51 -14.60
N GLN A 151 4.49 10.17 -15.64
CA GLN A 151 5.62 9.25 -15.55
C GLN A 151 6.89 9.98 -15.08
N SER A 152 7.78 9.26 -14.42
CA SER A 152 9.02 9.78 -13.82
C SER A 152 9.90 10.59 -14.80
N LEU A 153 9.92 10.27 -16.09
CA LEU A 153 10.70 10.98 -17.09
C LEU A 153 9.92 12.09 -17.82
N ASP A 154 8.65 12.30 -17.48
CA ASP A 154 7.85 13.37 -18.06
C ASP A 154 8.39 14.73 -17.61
N GLY A 155 8.28 15.74 -18.46
CA GLY A 155 8.63 17.13 -18.12
C GLY A 155 7.76 17.77 -17.03
N SER A 156 6.78 17.03 -16.48
CA SER A 156 5.98 17.45 -15.32
C SER A 156 6.69 17.22 -13.99
N TRP A 157 7.68 16.32 -13.96
CA TRP A 157 8.51 16.08 -12.80
C TRP A 157 9.74 16.98 -12.78
N THR A 158 10.07 17.48 -11.60
CA THR A 158 11.32 18.20 -11.31
C THR A 158 12.11 17.44 -10.26
N TYR A 159 13.40 17.28 -10.48
CA TYR A 159 14.31 16.53 -9.60
C TYR A 159 15.46 17.41 -9.17
N ASP A 160 15.97 17.19 -7.95
CA ASP A 160 17.23 17.79 -7.53
C ASP A 160 18.37 17.41 -8.48
N SER A 161 19.11 18.43 -8.93
CA SER A 161 20.13 18.26 -9.96
C SER A 161 21.22 17.26 -9.54
N GLY A 162 21.43 16.24 -10.36
CA GLY A 162 22.47 15.22 -10.15
C GLY A 162 22.21 14.24 -9.01
N ALA A 163 21.06 14.31 -8.33
CA ALA A 163 20.74 13.43 -7.21
C ALA A 163 19.97 12.16 -7.62
N TRP A 164 19.27 12.20 -8.76
CA TRP A 164 18.41 11.12 -9.24
C TRP A 164 19.00 10.46 -10.48
N HIS A 165 19.04 9.13 -10.47
CA HIS A 165 19.60 8.33 -11.54
C HIS A 165 18.62 7.22 -11.93
N PRO A 166 18.52 6.87 -13.23
CA PRO A 166 17.82 5.68 -13.67
C PRO A 166 18.33 4.46 -12.91
N THR A 167 17.40 3.66 -12.39
CA THR A 167 17.73 2.29 -12.03
C THR A 167 17.98 1.53 -13.34
N GLU A 168 19.12 0.85 -13.41
CA GLU A 168 19.39 -0.09 -14.50
C GLU A 168 18.19 -1.04 -14.68
N PRO A 169 17.92 -1.54 -15.92
CA PRO A 169 16.83 -2.46 -16.14
C PRO A 169 16.96 -3.63 -15.17
N LEU A 170 15.97 -3.81 -14.29
CA LEU A 170 15.94 -4.93 -13.36
C LEU A 170 15.60 -6.19 -14.14
N THR A 171 16.48 -6.65 -15.04
CA THR A 171 16.26 -7.86 -15.81
C THR A 171 16.16 -9.05 -14.84
N PRO A 172 15.15 -9.94 -14.97
CA PRO A 172 14.21 -10.11 -16.08
C PRO A 172 12.84 -9.42 -15.89
N LEU A 173 12.69 -8.52 -14.93
CA LEU A 173 11.43 -7.84 -14.66
C LEU A 173 11.05 -6.96 -15.86
N PRO A 174 9.84 -7.13 -16.41
CA PRO A 174 9.27 -6.15 -17.30
C PRO A 174 8.91 -4.94 -16.45
N HIS A 175 9.82 -3.97 -16.36
CA HIS A 175 9.32 -2.61 -16.41
C HIS A 175 8.65 -2.49 -17.77
N ASP A 176 7.37 -2.12 -17.83
CA ASP A 176 6.62 -1.86 -19.07
C ASP A 176 7.22 -0.65 -19.83
N ASN A 177 8.51 -0.73 -20.16
CA ASN A 177 9.41 0.34 -20.57
C ASN A 177 9.47 1.55 -19.61
N MET A 178 9.01 1.43 -18.36
CA MET A 178 9.11 2.50 -17.37
C MET A 178 10.52 2.61 -16.80
N VAL A 179 11.11 3.80 -16.87
CA VAL A 179 12.38 4.10 -16.20
C VAL A 179 12.08 4.54 -14.78
N VAL A 180 12.50 3.76 -13.80
CA VAL A 180 12.41 4.20 -12.40
C VAL A 180 13.65 5.02 -12.06
N LEU A 181 13.45 6.16 -11.40
CA LEU A 181 14.54 6.98 -10.90
C LEU A 181 14.77 6.68 -9.42
N ARG A 182 16.03 6.67 -9.03
CA ARG A 182 16.47 6.41 -7.67
C ARG A 182 17.49 7.45 -7.23
N THR A 183 17.47 7.79 -5.95
CA THR A 183 18.51 8.55 -5.27
C THR A 183 19.14 7.75 -4.13
N ARG A 184 20.40 8.05 -3.80
CA ARG A 184 21.09 7.62 -2.57
C ARG A 184 21.46 8.80 -1.67
N ASN A 185 21.08 10.01 -2.05
CA ASN A 185 21.41 11.25 -1.36
C ASN A 185 20.25 11.61 -0.42
N PRO A 186 20.41 11.50 0.92
CA PRO A 186 19.32 11.80 1.85
C PRO A 186 18.79 13.23 1.67
N GLY A 187 17.47 13.38 1.70
CA GLY A 187 16.79 14.67 1.55
C GLY A 187 16.64 15.18 0.12
N SER A 188 17.09 14.42 -0.88
CA SER A 188 16.87 14.77 -2.30
C SER A 188 15.40 14.70 -2.66
N ARG A 189 14.93 15.65 -3.47
CA ARG A 189 13.52 15.87 -3.78
C ARG A 189 13.19 15.50 -5.22
N ALA A 190 12.00 14.95 -5.39
CA ALA A 190 11.28 14.85 -6.65
C ALA A 190 9.93 15.56 -6.45
N GLN A 191 9.51 16.38 -7.41
CA GLN A 191 8.32 17.19 -7.32
C GLN A 191 7.50 17.09 -8.61
N VAL A 192 6.19 17.00 -8.47
CA VAL A 192 5.21 17.10 -9.55
C VAL A 192 4.05 17.95 -9.07
N ASN A 193 3.51 18.78 -9.96
CA ASN A 193 2.26 19.50 -9.69
C ASN A 193 1.11 18.73 -10.33
N VAL A 194 0.10 18.39 -9.53
CA VAL A 194 -1.07 17.64 -9.96
C VAL A 194 -2.33 18.45 -9.63
N SER A 195 -3.43 18.14 -10.33
CA SER A 195 -4.76 18.70 -10.05
C SER A 195 -5.80 17.58 -10.12
N GLY A 196 -6.72 17.52 -9.17
CA GLY A 196 -7.76 16.49 -9.13
C GLY A 196 -8.31 16.30 -7.73
N ASN A 197 -9.17 15.28 -7.57
CA ASN A 197 -9.80 14.98 -6.28
C ASN A 197 -9.00 13.95 -5.46
N ALA A 198 -7.99 13.33 -6.06
CA ALA A 198 -7.17 12.32 -5.44
C ALA A 198 -5.83 12.19 -6.16
N VAL A 199 -4.81 11.74 -5.45
CA VAL A 199 -3.49 11.43 -5.96
C VAL A 199 -3.09 10.02 -5.55
N PHE A 200 -2.53 9.30 -6.52
CA PHE A 200 -1.85 8.03 -6.31
C PHE A 200 -0.42 8.22 -6.72
N LEU A 201 0.51 7.82 -5.86
CA LEU A 201 1.93 7.78 -6.18
C LEU A 201 2.39 6.33 -6.11
N TYR A 202 2.90 5.85 -7.24
CA TYR A 202 3.46 4.52 -7.36
C TYR A 202 4.98 4.60 -7.41
N GLY A 203 5.63 3.61 -6.82
CA GLY A 203 7.07 3.50 -6.80
C GLY A 203 7.52 2.10 -6.44
N ASN A 204 8.82 1.92 -6.29
CA ASN A 204 9.41 0.62 -5.99
C ASN A 204 9.84 0.54 -4.52
N ALA A 205 9.67 -0.64 -3.92
CA ALA A 205 10.28 -0.99 -2.65
C ALA A 205 11.50 -1.91 -2.89
N PHE A 206 12.60 -1.66 -2.17
CA PHE A 206 13.86 -2.41 -2.30
C PHE A 206 14.46 -2.75 -0.93
N PRO A 207 15.34 -3.76 -0.85
CA PRO A 207 16.11 -4.04 0.37
C PRO A 207 16.99 -2.90 0.84
N ASP A 208 17.43 -2.04 -0.08
CA ASP A 208 18.28 -0.89 0.23
C ASP A 208 17.55 0.46 0.07
N SER A 209 16.21 0.42 0.01
CA SER A 209 15.36 1.59 0.23
C SER A 209 15.30 1.94 1.72
N SER A 210 14.85 3.15 2.01
CA SER A 210 14.72 3.67 3.37
C SER A 210 13.41 4.43 3.52
N THR A 211 13.28 5.17 4.61
CA THR A 211 12.16 6.06 4.84
C THR A 211 12.13 7.19 3.81
N TYR A 212 10.93 7.56 3.37
CA TYR A 212 10.68 8.72 2.52
C TYR A 212 9.54 9.55 3.11
N GLU A 213 9.50 10.81 2.70
CA GLU A 213 8.42 11.73 3.03
C GLU A 213 7.68 12.12 1.75
N VAL A 214 6.35 12.15 1.83
CA VAL A 214 5.52 12.76 0.79
C VAL A 214 4.95 14.04 1.36
N HIS A 215 5.15 15.14 0.64
CA HIS A 215 4.62 16.45 0.97
C HIS A 215 3.51 16.77 -0.03
N LEU A 216 2.29 16.99 0.45
CA LEU A 216 1.16 17.44 -0.35
C LEU A 216 0.63 18.72 0.29
N ASP A 217 0.76 19.83 -0.44
CA ASP A 217 0.46 21.17 0.07
C ASP A 217 1.16 21.48 1.40
N ALA A 218 0.39 21.65 2.48
CA ALA A 218 0.90 21.97 3.82
C ALA A 218 1.05 20.74 4.74
N GLN A 219 0.77 19.54 4.22
CA GLN A 219 0.80 18.28 4.97
C GLN A 219 1.94 17.40 4.50
N PHE A 220 2.41 16.53 5.40
CA PHE A 220 3.41 15.53 5.05
C PHE A 220 3.13 14.20 5.77
N TRP A 221 3.57 13.12 5.13
CA TRP A 221 3.49 11.76 5.64
C TRP A 221 4.85 11.10 5.50
N GLN A 222 5.21 10.28 6.46
CA GLN A 222 6.44 9.50 6.44
C GLN A 222 6.09 8.01 6.28
N PHE A 223 6.80 7.36 5.37
CA PHE A 223 6.63 5.95 5.05
C PHE A 223 7.97 5.25 4.99
N ASN A 224 7.95 3.92 4.87
CA ASN A 224 9.15 3.11 4.70
C ASN A 224 9.02 2.19 3.48
N ALA A 225 9.85 2.41 2.46
CA ALA A 225 9.88 1.58 1.25
C ALA A 225 10.92 0.45 1.33
N SER A 226 11.44 0.11 2.51
CA SER A 226 12.32 -1.05 2.69
C SER A 226 11.51 -2.35 2.60
N ALA A 227 11.95 -3.29 1.78
CA ALA A 227 11.33 -4.61 1.64
C ALA A 227 12.40 -5.70 1.50
N HIS A 228 12.13 -6.94 1.91
CA HIS A 228 13.10 -8.04 1.75
C HIS A 228 13.35 -8.39 0.27
N ASN A 229 12.28 -8.32 -0.52
CA ASN A 229 12.31 -8.55 -1.95
C ASN A 229 12.06 -7.23 -2.69
N PHE A 230 12.45 -7.20 -3.96
CA PHE A 230 12.03 -6.12 -4.84
C PHE A 230 10.51 -6.19 -5.07
N ILE A 231 9.82 -5.09 -4.77
CA ILE A 231 8.41 -4.87 -5.07
C ILE A 231 8.31 -3.77 -6.13
N GLN A 232 7.65 -4.09 -7.23
CA GLN A 232 7.45 -3.18 -8.35
C GLN A 232 6.08 -2.50 -8.25
N ASP A 233 6.00 -1.23 -8.63
CA ASP A 233 4.74 -0.49 -8.80
C ASP A 233 3.85 -0.53 -7.55
N ALA A 234 4.48 -0.55 -6.37
CA ALA A 234 3.80 -0.46 -5.09
C ALA A 234 3.14 0.91 -4.93
N LEU A 235 1.95 0.94 -4.33
CA LEU A 235 1.30 2.18 -3.94
C LEU A 235 2.04 2.76 -2.73
N ILE A 236 2.90 3.72 -2.99
CA ILE A 236 3.75 4.35 -1.98
C ILE A 236 3.08 5.55 -1.32
N PHE A 237 2.05 6.12 -1.94
CA PHE A 237 1.20 7.12 -1.30
C PHE A 237 -0.15 7.23 -1.99
N PHE A 238 -1.18 7.44 -1.19
CA PHE A 238 -2.52 7.75 -1.64
C PHE A 238 -3.11 8.85 -0.78
N TYR A 239 -3.74 9.81 -1.42
CA TYR A 239 -4.53 10.83 -0.75
C TYR A 239 -5.77 11.17 -1.57
N ALA A 240 -6.90 11.33 -0.89
CA ALA A 240 -8.16 11.78 -1.48
C ALA A 240 -8.53 13.15 -0.92
N GLU A 241 -9.49 13.82 -1.57
CA GLU A 241 -10.08 15.12 -1.15
C GLU A 241 -9.23 16.37 -1.41
N MET A 242 -8.27 16.32 -2.34
CA MET A 242 -7.39 17.45 -2.63
C MET A 242 -8.12 18.76 -2.98
N ASP A 243 -9.36 18.68 -3.50
CA ASP A 243 -10.12 19.85 -3.96
C ASP A 243 -11.64 19.69 -3.76
N ARG A 244 -12.08 19.13 -2.62
CA ARG A 244 -13.48 19.26 -2.21
C ARG A 244 -13.72 20.66 -1.66
N GLY A 245 -13.81 21.65 -2.55
CA GLY A 245 -14.18 23.01 -2.21
C GLY A 245 -15.42 23.03 -1.32
N ILE A 246 -15.28 23.60 -0.12
CA ILE A 246 -16.41 24.10 0.67
C ILE A 246 -16.90 25.39 0.01
#